data_AF-A0A9Q9DQX6-F1
#
_entry.id   AF-A0A9Q9DQX6-F1
#
_cell.length_a   1.000
_cell.length_b   1.000
_cell.length_c   1.000
_cell.angle_alpha   90.00
_cell.angle_beta   90.00
_cell.angle_gamma   90.00
#
_symmetry.space_group_name_H-M   'P 1'
#
loop_
_entity.id
_entity.type
_entity.pdbx_description
1 polymer ?
#
loop_
_entity_poly.entity_id
_entity_poly.type
_entity_poly.pdbx_seq_one_letter_code
_entity_poly.pdbx_strand_id
1 'polypeptide(L)'
;MYRKLDAAKLEYVDKPFGSNQLYLDTLCTHPDFQLHGAGTRLVSRGIEIGREHNLNVTLIAQPTAAGFYAHLGFDSIVNISISSVDEDEYFGYNVMAYNFTSREQ
;
A
#
# COMPACT_ATOMS: atom_id res chain seq x y z
N MET A 1 21.10 3.40 -8.92
CA MET A 1 20.20 2.35 -9.44
C MET A 1 18.85 2.54 -8.76
N TYR A 2 17.87 3.11 -9.45
CA TYR A 2 16.52 3.25 -8.90
C TYR A 2 15.87 1.86 -8.88
N ARG A 3 15.29 1.44 -7.76
CA ARG A 3 14.53 0.18 -7.73
C ARG A 3 13.29 0.41 -8.59
N LYS A 4 12.92 -0.56 -9.45
CA LYS A 4 11.72 -0.46 -10.31
C LYS A 4 10.44 -0.17 -9.48
N LEU A 5 10.42 -0.63 -8.22
CA LEU A 5 9.37 -0.31 -7.24
C LEU A 5 9.35 1.17 -6.82
N ASP A 6 10.51 1.83 -6.71
CA ASP A 6 10.58 3.27 -6.38
C ASP A 6 9.96 4.10 -7.51
N ALA A 7 10.18 3.72 -8.76
CA ALA A 7 9.57 4.37 -9.92
C ALA A 7 8.04 4.16 -9.94
N ALA A 8 7.58 2.96 -9.61
CA ALA A 8 6.15 2.68 -9.51
C ALA A 8 5.48 3.45 -8.36
N LYS A 9 6.12 3.52 -7.18
CA LYS A 9 5.67 4.34 -6.06
C LYS A 9 5.59 5.82 -6.47
N LEU A 10 6.62 6.34 -7.12
CA LEU A 10 6.60 7.73 -7.59
C LEU A 10 5.39 7.99 -8.52
N GLU A 11 5.17 7.11 -9.50
CA GLU A 11 4.12 7.30 -10.50
C GLU A 11 2.70 7.16 -9.94
N TYR A 12 2.47 6.13 -9.13
CA TYR A 12 1.11 5.72 -8.74
C TYR A 12 0.73 6.09 -7.30
N VAL A 13 1.69 6.51 -6.49
CA VAL A 13 1.46 6.92 -5.10
C VAL A 13 1.88 8.38 -4.89
N ASP A 14 3.14 8.71 -5.11
CA ASP A 14 3.65 10.05 -4.75
C ASP A 14 3.08 11.15 -5.64
N LYS A 15 2.98 10.94 -6.97
CA LYS A 15 2.36 11.93 -7.87
C LYS A 15 0.85 12.12 -7.63
N PRO A 16 0.02 11.06 -7.52
CA PRO A 16 -1.43 11.24 -7.41
C PRO A 16 -1.88 11.73 -6.03
N PHE A 17 -1.16 11.38 -4.96
CA PHE A 17 -1.53 11.74 -3.59
C PHE A 17 -0.68 12.88 -3.01
N GLY A 18 0.49 13.15 -3.59
CA GLY A 18 1.38 14.22 -3.16
C GLY A 18 1.81 14.09 -1.69
N SER A 19 1.92 15.22 -1.01
CA SER A 19 2.17 15.28 0.44
C SER A 19 0.93 15.02 1.30
N ASN A 20 -0.25 14.81 0.69
CA ASN A 20 -1.51 14.60 1.41
C ASN A 20 -1.78 13.13 1.71
N GLN A 21 -0.74 12.39 2.11
CA GLN A 21 -0.82 10.96 2.36
C GLN A 21 0.22 10.44 3.35
N LEU A 22 -0.13 9.33 3.98
CA LEU A 22 0.77 8.50 4.79
C LEU A 22 1.02 7.18 4.05
N TYR A 23 2.26 6.97 3.60
CA TYR A 23 2.66 5.75 2.91
C TYR A 23 3.08 4.68 3.92
N LEU A 24 2.41 3.52 3.90
CA LEU A 24 2.83 2.36 4.69
C LEU A 24 3.90 1.59 3.92
N ASP A 25 5.17 1.89 4.24
CA ASP A 25 6.33 1.39 3.49
C ASP A 25 6.57 -0.12 3.67
N THR A 26 6.70 -0.56 4.91
CA THR A 26 7.03 -1.96 5.23
C THR A 26 6.14 -2.47 6.36
N LEU A 27 5.40 -3.54 6.08
CA LEU A 27 4.55 -4.24 7.03
C LEU A 27 4.94 -5.71 7.03
N CYS A 28 5.36 -6.20 8.19
CA CYS A 28 5.74 -7.59 8.36
C CYS A 28 5.21 -8.11 9.69
N THR A 29 4.82 -9.38 9.70
CA THR A 29 4.48 -10.12 10.90
C THR A 29 5.21 -11.44 10.83
N HIS A 30 5.96 -11.76 11.88
CA HIS A 30 6.67 -13.03 11.98
C HIS A 30 5.68 -14.21 11.78
N PRO A 31 6.01 -15.26 11.00
CA PRO A 31 5.07 -16.33 10.62
C PRO A 31 4.30 -16.94 11.81
N ASP A 32 4.98 -17.23 12.91
CA ASP A 32 4.38 -17.80 14.14
C ASP A 32 3.31 -16.89 14.80
N PHE A 33 3.23 -15.62 14.39
CA PHE A 33 2.28 -14.63 14.91
C PHE A 33 1.29 -14.14 13.84
N GLN A 34 1.32 -14.71 12.64
CA GLN A 34 0.35 -14.41 11.59
C GLN A 34 -1.03 -14.95 11.97
N LEU A 35 -2.09 -14.36 11.37
CA LEU A 35 -3.49 -14.72 11.64
C LEU A 35 -3.94 -14.55 13.12
N HIS A 36 -3.15 -13.82 13.93
CA HIS A 36 -3.49 -13.47 15.31
C HIS A 36 -3.70 -11.96 15.50
N GLY A 37 -3.95 -11.23 14.40
CA GLY A 37 -4.31 -9.80 14.43
C GLY A 37 -3.14 -8.82 14.55
N ALA A 38 -1.88 -9.28 14.64
CA ALA A 38 -0.71 -8.39 14.69
C ALA A 38 -0.63 -7.46 13.45
N GLY A 39 -0.78 -8.02 12.25
CA GLY A 39 -0.85 -7.23 11.01
C GLY A 39 -2.00 -6.24 11.01
N THR A 40 -3.20 -6.67 11.43
CA THR A 40 -4.37 -5.78 11.55
C THR A 40 -4.07 -4.59 12.46
N ARG A 41 -3.49 -4.83 13.64
CA ARG A 41 -3.15 -3.76 14.60
C ARG A 41 -2.15 -2.76 14.02
N LEU A 42 -1.14 -3.23 13.30
CA LEU A 42 -0.15 -2.35 12.65
C LEU A 42 -0.80 -1.46 11.60
N VAL A 43 -1.64 -2.04 10.73
CA VAL A 43 -2.35 -1.27 9.68
C VAL A 43 -3.39 -0.33 10.29
N SER A 44 -4.17 -0.78 11.27
CA SER A 44 -5.14 0.05 11.98
C SER A 44 -4.48 1.27 12.60
N ARG A 45 -3.28 1.13 13.18
CA ARG A 45 -2.55 2.30 13.69
C ARG A 45 -2.19 3.30 12.58
N GLY A 46 -1.79 2.82 11.40
CA GLY A 46 -1.58 3.68 10.23
C GLY A 46 -2.85 4.40 9.78
N ILE A 47 -3.98 3.69 9.74
CA ILE A 47 -5.32 4.25 9.43
C ILE A 47 -5.71 5.32 10.45
N GLU A 48 -5.50 5.07 11.74
CA GLU A 48 -5.77 6.04 12.81
C GLU A 48 -4.94 7.31 12.63
N ILE A 49 -3.63 7.20 12.40
CA ILE A 49 -2.76 8.35 12.14
C ILE A 49 -3.23 9.11 10.89
N GLY A 50 -3.56 8.40 9.81
CA GLY A 50 -4.13 9.01 8.61
C GLY A 50 -5.39 9.82 8.92
N ARG A 51 -6.30 9.26 9.71
CA ARG A 51 -7.52 9.94 10.17
C ARG A 51 -7.23 11.17 11.02
N GLU A 52 -6.34 11.05 12.01
CA GLU A 52 -5.95 12.12 12.94
C GLU A 52 -5.41 13.35 12.18
N HIS A 53 -4.68 13.11 11.09
CA HIS A 53 -4.05 14.15 10.28
C HIS A 53 -4.80 14.48 8.98
N ASN A 54 -5.96 13.87 8.74
CA ASN A 54 -6.72 13.99 7.49
C ASN A 54 -5.88 13.68 6.22
N LEU A 55 -5.02 12.65 6.32
CA LEU A 55 -4.15 12.15 5.25
C LEU A 55 -4.68 10.82 4.74
N ASN A 56 -4.76 10.65 3.42
CA ASN A 56 -5.04 9.34 2.85
C ASN A 56 -3.93 8.35 3.21
N VAL A 57 -4.25 7.08 3.41
CA VAL A 57 -3.22 6.06 3.71
C VAL A 57 -3.01 5.22 2.48
N THR A 58 -1.77 5.06 2.03
CA THR A 58 -1.46 4.37 0.77
C THR A 58 -0.43 3.27 0.97
N LEU A 59 -0.45 2.26 0.09
CA LEU A 59 0.52 1.17 0.09
C LEU A 59 0.60 0.50 -1.28
N ILE A 60 1.66 -0.29 -1.48
CA ILE A 60 1.79 -1.23 -2.60
C ILE A 60 1.78 -2.65 -2.03
N ALA A 61 0.70 -3.39 -2.27
CA ALA A 61 0.51 -4.74 -1.75
C ALA A 61 0.98 -5.79 -2.76
N GLN A 62 1.59 -6.86 -2.24
CA GLN A 62 1.70 -8.12 -2.98
C GLN A 62 0.30 -8.72 -3.23
N PRO A 63 0.09 -9.50 -4.30
CA PRO A 63 -1.23 -10.03 -4.65
C PRO A 63 -1.81 -10.91 -3.55
N THR A 64 -0.95 -11.67 -2.86
CA THR A 64 -1.30 -12.53 -1.72
C THR A 64 -1.77 -11.75 -0.50
N ALA A 65 -1.37 -10.48 -0.35
CA ALA A 65 -1.75 -9.61 0.77
C ALA A 65 -2.88 -8.62 0.41
N ALA A 66 -3.22 -8.44 -0.87
CA ALA A 66 -4.21 -7.46 -1.31
C ALA A 66 -5.59 -7.67 -0.65
N GLY A 67 -6.03 -8.92 -0.53
CA GLY A 67 -7.30 -9.26 0.13
C GLY A 67 -7.35 -8.87 1.61
N PHE A 68 -6.21 -8.95 2.31
CA PHE A 68 -6.10 -8.51 3.70
C PHE A 68 -6.32 -6.99 3.83
N TYR A 69 -5.70 -6.18 2.97
CA TYR A 69 -5.90 -4.73 2.99
C TYR A 69 -7.30 -4.33 2.54
N ALA A 70 -7.87 -5.01 1.54
CA ALA A 70 -9.25 -4.79 1.11
C ALA A 70 -10.25 -5.03 2.26
N HIS A 71 -10.05 -6.09 3.06
CA HIS A 71 -10.87 -6.36 4.24
C HIS A 71 -10.79 -5.25 5.31
N LEU A 72 -9.67 -4.52 5.36
CA LEU A 72 -9.48 -3.37 6.25
C LEU A 72 -10.02 -2.04 5.67
N GLY A 73 -10.62 -2.07 4.48
CA GLY A 73 -11.25 -0.92 3.84
C GLY A 73 -10.36 -0.13 2.88
N PHE A 74 -9.24 -0.70 2.43
CA PHE A 74 -8.47 -0.10 1.33
C PHE A 74 -9.11 -0.43 -0.02
N ASP A 75 -9.17 0.57 -0.90
CA ASP A 75 -9.55 0.41 -2.30
C ASP A 75 -8.33 0.10 -3.16
N SER A 76 -8.46 -0.84 -4.11
CA SER A 76 -7.43 -1.03 -5.15
C SER A 76 -7.56 0.08 -6.20
N ILE A 77 -6.48 0.82 -6.40
CA ILE A 77 -6.42 1.97 -7.32
C ILE A 77 -5.94 1.52 -8.70
N VAL A 78 -4.84 0.77 -8.72
CA VAL A 78 -4.24 0.25 -9.96
C VAL A 78 -3.41 -0.99 -9.67
N ASN A 79 -3.44 -1.93 -10.61
CA ASN A 79 -2.57 -3.10 -10.60
C ASN A 79 -1.35 -2.82 -11.49
N ILE A 80 -0.17 -3.04 -10.95
CA ILE A 80 1.11 -2.82 -11.63
C ILE A 80 1.87 -4.14 -11.75
N SER A 81 2.71 -4.24 -12.78
CA SER A 81 3.64 -5.37 -12.95
C SER A 81 5.06 -4.83 -12.96
N ILE A 82 5.94 -5.47 -12.19
CA ILE A 82 7.36 -5.11 -12.11
C ILE A 82 8.18 -6.32 -12.54
N SER A 83 9.06 -6.14 -13.52
CA SER A 83 9.98 -7.21 -13.93
C SER A 83 11.11 -7.41 -12.92
N SER A 84 11.64 -8.65 -12.86
CA SER A 84 12.89 -8.98 -12.16
C SER A 84 14.04 -8.10 -12.64
N VAL A 85 15.17 -8.15 -11.92
CA VAL A 85 16.40 -7.47 -12.37
C VAL A 85 16.85 -8.03 -13.71
N ASP A 86 16.69 -9.34 -13.92
CA ASP A 86 17.10 -10.06 -15.15
C ASP A 86 16.03 -10.06 -16.26
N GLU A 87 14.87 -9.45 -16.01
CA GLU A 87 13.75 -9.24 -16.97
C GLU A 87 13.08 -10.53 -17.50
N ASP A 88 13.32 -11.65 -16.83
CA ASP A 88 12.76 -12.96 -17.12
C ASP A 88 11.49 -13.29 -16.33
N GLU A 89 11.25 -12.59 -15.22
CA GLU A 89 10.06 -12.75 -14.38
C GLU A 89 9.31 -11.44 -14.20
N TYR A 90 8.00 -11.53 -13.95
CA TYR A 90 7.13 -10.38 -13.66
C TYR A 90 6.34 -10.64 -12.39
N PHE A 91 6.36 -9.66 -11.50
CA PHE A 91 5.65 -9.69 -10.23
C PHE A 91 4.52 -8.66 -10.26
N GLY A 92 3.29 -9.11 -10.01
CA GLY A 92 2.13 -8.24 -9.87
C GLY A 92 2.08 -7.57 -8.49
N TYR A 93 1.61 -6.34 -8.43
CA TYR A 93 1.34 -5.62 -7.18
C TYR A 93 0.05 -4.79 -7.31
N ASN A 94 -0.58 -4.49 -6.18
CA ASN A 94 -1.79 -3.68 -6.11
C ASN A 94 -1.43 -2.37 -5.39
N VAL A 95 -1.57 -1.24 -6.07
CA VAL A 95 -1.52 0.07 -5.41
C VAL A 95 -2.87 0.29 -4.76
N MET A 96 -2.88 0.50 -3.44
CA MET A 96 -4.12 0.59 -2.66
C MET A 96 -4.15 1.85 -1.81
N ALA A 97 -5.34 2.40 -1.58
CA ALA A 97 -5.53 3.58 -0.76
C ALA A 97 -6.74 3.47 0.17
N TYR A 98 -6.60 3.97 1.39
CA TYR A 98 -7.68 4.27 2.31
C TYR A 98 -7.93 5.77 2.26
N ASN A 99 -9.08 6.16 1.68
CA ASN A 99 -9.39 7.56 1.43
C ASN A 99 -10.13 8.19 2.62
N PHE A 100 -9.55 9.23 3.21
CA PHE A 100 -10.19 10.07 4.22
C PHE A 100 -10.67 11.40 3.64
N THR A 101 -9.95 11.93 2.65
CA THR A 101 -10.40 13.08 1.89
C THR A 101 -11.26 12.60 0.74
N SER A 102 -12.56 12.88 0.78
CA SER A 102 -13.44 12.70 -0.39
C SER A 102 -12.82 13.40 -1.60
N ARG A 103 -12.70 12.69 -2.73
CA ARG A 103 -12.41 13.36 -4.01
C ARG A 103 -13.58 14.29 -4.31
N GLU A 104 -13.41 15.59 -4.11
CA GLU A 104 -14.19 16.54 -4.91
C GLU A 104 -13.77 16.28 -6.36
N GLN A 105 -14.70 15.68 -7.12
CA GLN A 105 -14.61 15.55 -8.57
C GLN A 105 -15.11 16.83 -9.22
#